data_AF-A0A5C8ZAG6-F1
#
_entry.id   AF-A0A5C8ZAG6-F1
#
_cell.length_a   1.000
_cell.length_b   1.000
_cell.length_c   1.000
_cell.angle_alpha   90.00
_cell.angle_beta   90.00
_cell.angle_gamma   90.00
#
_symmetry.space_group_name_H-M   'P 1'
#
loop_
_entity.id
_entity.type
_entity.pdbx_description
1 polymer ?
#
loop_
_entity_poly.entity_id
_entity_poly.type
_entity_poly.pdbx_seq_one_letter_code
_entity_poly.pdbx_strand_id
1 'polypeptide(L)'
;MIKIDVFTNVITATIASAVATYIAIFIFQSSWWFLHPSEPANFKALTLISILFSFSSSLVLIIWGIPTHFLLTYLEKNSIIWYLCSSLIASCFISYLITHNKNISDQIHGYVLCCSLGFISSSVFWYVAVHKK
;
A
#
# COMPACT_ATOMS: atom_id res chain seq x y z
N MET A 1 -26.59 13.82 -7.94
CA MET A 1 -25.62 13.32 -8.94
C MET A 1 -24.17 13.29 -8.43
N ILE A 2 -23.74 14.25 -7.60
CA ILE A 2 -22.35 14.40 -7.07
C ILE A 2 -21.77 13.18 -6.32
N LYS A 3 -22.60 12.32 -5.71
CA LYS A 3 -22.12 11.16 -4.93
C LYS A 3 -21.52 10.02 -5.77
N ILE A 4 -21.96 9.87 -7.02
CA ILE A 4 -21.51 8.77 -7.89
C ILE A 4 -20.08 9.03 -8.40
N ASP A 5 -19.75 10.28 -8.69
CA ASP A 5 -18.42 10.66 -9.18
C ASP A 5 -17.34 10.51 -8.11
N VAL A 6 -17.68 10.85 -6.85
CA VAL A 6 -16.77 10.65 -5.71
C VAL A 6 -16.48 9.17 -5.47
N PHE A 7 -17.51 8.32 -5.52
CA PHE A 7 -17.35 6.89 -5.31
C PHE A 7 -16.53 6.24 -6.43
N THR A 8 -16.80 6.60 -7.69
CA THR A 8 -16.02 6.15 -8.85
C THR A 8 -14.55 6.57 -8.74
N ASN A 9 -14.28 7.79 -8.26
CA ASN A 9 -12.89 8.24 -8.09
C ASN A 9 -12.15 7.46 -6.99
N VAL A 10 -12.82 7.17 -5.87
CA VAL A 10 -12.24 6.39 -4.78
C VAL A 10 -11.93 4.94 -5.22
N ILE A 11 -12.84 4.32 -5.98
CA ILE A 11 -12.59 2.99 -6.56
C ILE A 11 -11.39 3.04 -7.51
N THR A 12 -11.36 4.02 -8.41
CA THR A 12 -10.26 4.18 -9.37
C THR A 12 -8.93 4.38 -8.65
N ALA A 13 -8.90 5.20 -7.60
CA ALA A 13 -7.72 5.43 -6.77
C ALA A 13 -7.27 4.15 -6.05
N THR A 14 -8.21 3.35 -5.55
CA THR A 14 -7.91 2.08 -4.89
C THR A 14 -7.28 1.08 -5.87
N ILE A 15 -7.87 0.93 -7.06
CA ILE A 15 -7.34 0.05 -8.12
C ILE A 15 -5.96 0.54 -8.57
N ALA A 16 -5.79 1.84 -8.81
CA ALA A 16 -4.50 2.40 -9.20
C ALA A 16 -3.42 2.14 -8.15
N SER A 17 -3.77 2.25 -6.87
CA SER A 17 -2.85 1.99 -5.76
C SER A 17 -2.48 0.52 -5.64
N ALA A 18 -3.43 -0.39 -5.88
CA ALA A 18 -3.18 -1.83 -5.94
C ALA A 18 -2.21 -2.19 -7.07
N VAL A 19 -2.44 -1.64 -8.27
CA VAL A 19 -1.57 -1.85 -9.44
C VAL A 19 -0.18 -1.27 -9.20
N ALA A 20 -0.08 -0.05 -8.66
CA ALA A 20 1.21 0.55 -8.33
C ALA A 20 1.99 -0.27 -7.30
N THR A 21 1.29 -0.80 -6.29
CA THR A 21 1.88 -1.68 -5.29
C THR A 21 2.40 -2.97 -5.91
N TYR A 22 1.61 -3.59 -6.80
CA TYR A 22 2.04 -4.78 -7.55
C TYR A 22 3.32 -4.51 -8.34
N ILE A 23 3.34 -3.44 -9.13
CA ILE A 23 4.48 -3.07 -9.98
C ILE A 23 5.73 -2.82 -9.12
N ALA A 24 5.59 -2.06 -8.03
CA ALA A 24 6.71 -1.71 -7.16
C ALA A 24 7.38 -2.95 -6.55
N ILE A 25 6.57 -3.89 -6.05
CA ILE A 25 7.09 -5.13 -5.43
C ILE A 25 7.70 -6.03 -6.49
N PHE A 26 7.03 -6.17 -7.63
CA PHE A 26 7.53 -7.00 -8.72
C PHE A 26 8.90 -6.50 -9.20
N ILE A 27 9.07 -5.18 -9.38
CA ILE A 27 10.36 -4.58 -9.74
C ILE A 27 11.39 -4.79 -8.64
N PHE A 28 11.04 -4.55 -7.37
CA PHE A 28 11.96 -4.70 -6.25
C PHE A 28 12.49 -6.14 -6.13
N GLN A 29 11.60 -7.13 -6.18
CA GLN A 29 11.99 -8.53 -6.11
C GLN A 29 12.77 -8.99 -7.34
N SER A 30 12.39 -8.54 -8.54
CA SER A 30 13.15 -8.82 -9.76
C SER A 30 14.56 -8.23 -9.69
N SER A 31 14.70 -7.02 -9.17
CA SER A 31 15.99 -6.35 -8.98
C SER A 31 16.86 -7.09 -7.97
N TRP A 32 16.28 -7.56 -6.87
CA TRP A 32 16.98 -8.37 -5.88
C TRP A 32 17.50 -9.69 -6.48
N TRP A 33 16.69 -10.34 -7.31
CA TRP A 33 17.06 -11.57 -8.02
C TRP A 33 18.23 -11.36 -8.99
N PHE A 34 18.23 -10.26 -9.76
CA PHE A 34 19.36 -9.92 -10.62
C PHE A 34 20.68 -9.71 -9.85
N LEU A 35 20.60 -9.21 -8.61
CA LEU A 35 21.77 -8.98 -7.76
C LEU A 35 22.25 -10.25 -7.04
N HIS A 36 21.37 -11.22 -6.79
CA HIS A 36 21.67 -12.46 -6.06
C HIS A 36 21.16 -13.70 -6.84
N PRO A 37 21.82 -14.07 -7.95
CA PRO A 37 21.36 -15.16 -8.83
C PRO A 37 21.51 -16.56 -8.21
N SER A 38 22.03 -16.67 -6.98
CA SER A 38 22.31 -17.94 -6.31
C SER A 38 21.05 -18.74 -5.97
N GLU A 39 19.86 -18.13 -5.99
CA GLU A 39 18.59 -18.82 -5.75
C GLU A 39 17.69 -18.78 -7.01
N PRO A 40 17.16 -19.94 -7.45
CA PRO A 40 16.14 -19.96 -8.49
C PRO A 40 14.81 -19.48 -7.90
N ALA A 41 14.66 -18.16 -7.74
CA ALA A 41 13.36 -17.55 -7.55
C ALA A 41 12.57 -17.75 -8.85
N ASN A 42 11.72 -18.78 -8.87
CA ASN A 42 10.86 -19.04 -10.02
C ASN A 42 9.99 -17.81 -10.28
N PHE A 43 9.91 -17.33 -11.53
CA PHE A 43 9.04 -16.21 -11.94
C PHE A 43 7.61 -16.33 -11.38
N LYS A 44 7.09 -17.57 -11.31
CA LYS A 44 5.78 -17.87 -10.70
C LYS A 44 5.69 -17.45 -9.23
N ALA A 45 6.74 -17.67 -8.44
CA ALA A 45 6.79 -17.29 -7.03
C ALA A 45 6.82 -15.77 -6.86
N LEU A 46 7.64 -15.07 -7.65
CA LEU A 46 7.73 -13.60 -7.66
C LEU A 46 6.37 -12.96 -7.97
N THR A 47 5.70 -13.45 -9.02
CA THR A 47 4.37 -12.98 -9.41
C THR A 47 3.34 -13.26 -8.32
N LEU A 48 3.34 -14.47 -7.74
CA LEU A 48 2.41 -14.83 -6.67
C LEU A 48 2.58 -13.92 -5.43
N ILE A 49 3.82 -13.68 -5.01
CA ILE A 49 4.10 -12.81 -3.87
C ILE A 49 3.64 -11.37 -4.16
N SER A 50 3.94 -10.84 -5.34
CA SER A 50 3.52 -9.50 -5.75
C SER A 50 2.00 -9.34 -5.76
N ILE A 51 1.26 -10.37 -6.20
CA ILE A 51 -0.21 -10.39 -6.16
C ILE A 51 -0.72 -10.38 -4.72
N LEU A 52 -0.17 -11.22 -3.84
CA LEU A 52 -0.58 -11.29 -2.43
C LEU A 52 -0.40 -9.95 -1.72
N PHE A 53 0.71 -9.26 -1.96
CA PHE A 53 0.93 -7.95 -1.37
C PHE A 53 0.04 -6.85 -1.98
N SER A 54 -0.20 -6.89 -3.30
CA SER A 54 -1.15 -5.97 -3.94
C SER A 54 -2.57 -6.13 -3.39
N PHE A 55 -3.00 -7.38 -3.19
CA PHE A 55 -4.28 -7.69 -2.55
C PHE A 55 -4.32 -7.19 -1.10
N SER A 56 -3.26 -7.43 -0.34
CA SER A 56 -3.14 -6.95 1.05
C SER A 56 -3.23 -5.41 1.11
N SER A 57 -2.52 -4.70 0.23
CA SER A 57 -2.56 -3.24 0.12
C SER A 57 -3.99 -2.73 -0.18
N SER A 58 -4.72 -3.44 -1.04
CA SER A 58 -6.12 -3.13 -1.35
C SER A 58 -7.03 -3.26 -0.13
N LEU A 59 -6.86 -4.32 0.66
CA LEU A 59 -7.63 -4.50 1.90
C LEU A 59 -7.35 -3.38 2.90
N VAL A 60 -6.09 -2.98 3.06
CA VAL A 60 -5.71 -1.87 3.94
C VAL A 60 -6.34 -0.56 3.48
N LEU A 61 -6.36 -0.29 2.17
CA LEU A 61 -7.03 0.89 1.64
C LEU A 61 -8.54 0.84 1.89
N ILE A 62 -9.20 -0.30 1.72
CA ILE A 62 -10.63 -0.43 1.96
C ILE A 62 -10.97 -0.22 3.43
N ILE A 63 -10.22 -0.86 4.33
CA ILE A 63 -10.48 -0.82 5.78
C ILE A 63 -10.06 0.52 6.40
N TRP A 64 -8.96 1.11 5.93
CA TRP A 64 -8.33 2.26 6.58
C TRP A 64 -8.24 3.49 5.68
N GLY A 65 -7.79 3.33 4.44
CA GLY A 65 -7.58 4.42 3.49
C GLY A 65 -8.87 5.17 3.12
N ILE A 66 -9.94 4.45 2.79
CA ILE A 66 -11.24 5.01 2.41
C ILE A 66 -11.90 5.77 3.57
N PRO A 67 -12.03 5.19 4.79
CA PRO A 67 -12.51 5.96 5.93
C PRO A 67 -11.66 7.19 6.24
N THR A 68 -10.33 7.06 6.16
CA THR A 68 -9.41 8.20 6.33
C THR A 68 -9.68 9.28 5.29
N HIS A 69 -9.88 8.92 4.01
CA HIS A 69 -10.17 9.87 2.95
C HIS A 69 -11.43 10.68 3.24
N PHE A 70 -12.52 10.02 3.64
CA PHE A 70 -13.76 10.71 3.99
C PHE A 70 -13.61 11.60 5.22
N LEU A 71 -12.90 11.12 6.25
CA LEU A 71 -12.62 11.91 7.45
C LEU A 71 -11.79 13.16 7.12
N LEU A 72 -10.70 13.01 6.36
CA LEU A 72 -9.85 14.13 5.96
C LEU A 72 -10.57 15.11 5.04
N THR A 73 -11.43 14.61 4.14
CA THR A 73 -12.25 15.47 3.28
C THR A 73 -13.25 16.27 4.12
N TYR A 74 -13.87 15.65 5.12
CA TYR A 74 -14.79 16.32 6.05
C TYR A 74 -14.08 17.40 6.89
N LEU A 75 -12.83 17.17 7.27
CA LEU A 75 -11.99 18.12 8.01
C LEU A 75 -11.29 19.15 7.11
N GLU A 76 -11.52 19.12 5.81
CA GLU A 76 -10.82 19.96 4.81
C GLU A 76 -9.29 19.80 4.84
N LYS A 77 -8.79 18.64 5.30
CA LYS A 77 -7.36 18.31 5.43
C LYS A 77 -6.89 17.40 4.29
N ASN A 78 -6.97 17.91 3.06
CA ASN A 78 -6.65 17.15 1.84
C ASN A 78 -5.15 17.12 1.47
N SER A 79 -4.25 17.48 2.39
CA SER A 79 -2.80 17.44 2.14
C SER A 79 -2.26 16.00 2.16
N ILE A 80 -1.32 15.70 1.26
CA ILE A 80 -0.63 14.40 1.16
C ILE A 80 -0.04 13.94 2.51
N ILE A 81 0.41 14.88 3.34
CA ILE A 81 1.03 14.58 4.65
C ILE A 81 0.06 13.78 5.53
N TRP A 82 -1.23 14.11 5.53
CA TRP A 82 -2.22 13.41 6.36
C TRP A 82 -2.49 11.99 5.88
N TYR A 83 -2.49 11.78 4.57
CA TYR A 83 -2.62 10.45 3.96
C TYR A 83 -1.40 9.59 4.28
N LEU A 84 -0.20 10.15 4.20
CA LEU A 84 1.04 9.47 4.55
C LEU A 84 1.08 9.11 6.04
N CYS A 85 0.77 10.05 6.94
CA CYS A 85 0.70 9.80 8.38
C CYS A 85 -0.32 8.71 8.73
N SER A 86 -1.51 8.73 8.12
CA SER A 86 -2.51 7.67 8.35
C SER A 86 -2.01 6.31 7.87
N SER A 87 -1.38 6.26 6.70
CA SER A 87 -0.81 5.01 6.17
C SER A 87 0.32 4.47 7.05
N LEU A 88 1.16 5.34 7.63
CA LEU A 88 2.20 4.95 8.58
C LEU A 88 1.61 4.32 9.84
N ILE A 89 0.57 4.92 10.41
CA ILE A 89 -0.11 4.37 11.60
C ILE A 89 -0.70 2.99 11.29
N ALA A 90 -1.39 2.85 10.15
CA ALA A 90 -1.95 1.58 9.72
C ALA A 90 -0.85 0.52 9.48
N SER A 91 0.22 0.89 8.79
CA SER A 91 1.36 0.00 8.52
C SER A 91 2.07 -0.44 9.79
N CYS A 92 2.26 0.44 10.77
CA CYS A 92 2.83 0.09 12.07
C CYS A 92 1.92 -0.87 12.83
N PHE A 93 0.61 -0.62 12.86
CA PHE A 93 -0.35 -1.48 13.52
C PHE A 93 -0.40 -2.89 12.90
N ILE A 94 -0.44 -2.96 11.57
CA ILE A 94 -0.44 -4.24 10.83
C ILE A 94 0.88 -4.99 11.04
N SER A 95 2.01 -4.30 10.97
CA SER A 95 3.32 -4.90 11.23
C SER A 95 3.39 -5.49 12.63
N TYR A 96 2.95 -4.73 13.63
CA TYR A 96 2.88 -5.20 15.01
C TYR A 96 2.07 -6.50 15.12
N LEU A 97 0.90 -6.57 14.49
CA LEU A 97 0.06 -7.78 14.50
C LEU A 97 0.74 -8.98 13.83
N ILE A 98 1.44 -8.77 12.71
CA ILE A 98 2.08 -9.84 11.93
C ILE A 98 3.37 -10.35 12.60
N THR A 99 4.10 -9.48 13.28
CA THR A 99 5.46 -9.77 13.77
C THR A 99 5.57 -9.86 15.28
N HIS A 100 4.47 -9.75 16.03
CA HIS A 100 4.46 -9.68 17.51
C HIS A 100 5.32 -10.77 18.18
N ASN A 101 5.29 -12.00 17.66
CA ASN A 101 5.99 -13.15 18.24
C ASN A 101 7.24 -13.59 17.44
N LYS A 102 7.74 -12.76 16.53
CA LYS A 102 8.92 -13.07 15.71
C LYS A 102 10.19 -12.46 16.28
N ASN A 103 11.34 -12.93 15.79
CA ASN A 103 12.64 -12.34 16.11
C ASN A 103 12.71 -10.87 15.69
N ILE A 104 13.53 -10.08 16.40
CA ILE A 104 13.69 -8.63 16.15
C ILE A 104 14.09 -8.34 14.70
N SER A 105 14.95 -9.16 14.09
CA SER A 105 15.33 -9.02 12.68
C SER A 105 14.12 -9.13 11.74
N ASP A 106 13.24 -10.10 11.96
CA ASP A 106 12.05 -10.32 11.13
C ASP A 106 11.00 -9.23 11.37
N GLN A 107 10.93 -8.71 12.61
CA GLN A 107 10.09 -7.56 12.95
C GLN A 107 10.51 -6.35 12.14
N ILE A 108 11.79 -5.99 12.15
CA ILE A 108 12.31 -4.82 11.42
C ILE A 108 12.03 -4.94 9.92
N HIS A 109 12.28 -6.12 9.32
CA HIS A 109 11.96 -6.34 7.91
C HIS A 109 10.47 -6.20 7.61
N GLY A 110 9.61 -6.73 8.49
CA GLY A 110 8.17 -6.58 8.39
C GLY A 110 7.73 -5.12 8.42
N TYR A 111 8.25 -4.34 9.37
CA TYR A 111 7.95 -2.90 9.47
C TYR A 111 8.39 -2.14 8.21
N VAL A 112 9.60 -2.36 7.72
CA VAL A 112 10.12 -1.67 6.54
C VAL A 112 9.27 -1.99 5.30
N LEU A 113 8.90 -3.25 5.11
CA LEU A 113 8.04 -3.67 4.01
C LEU A 113 6.64 -3.07 4.13
N CYS A 114 5.97 -3.21 5.27
CA CYS A 114 4.61 -2.68 5.45
C CYS A 114 4.57 -1.14 5.36
N CYS A 115 5.58 -0.44 5.88
CA CYS A 115 5.65 1.02 5.77
C CYS A 115 5.88 1.47 4.33
N SER A 116 6.81 0.86 3.60
CA SER A 116 7.05 1.19 2.18
C SER A 116 5.81 0.94 1.31
N LEU A 117 5.08 -0.15 1.57
CA LEU A 117 3.81 -0.45 0.90
C LEU A 117 2.74 0.60 1.21
N GLY A 118 2.59 0.96 2.48
CA GLY A 118 1.65 2.00 2.92
C GLY A 118 1.95 3.35 2.27
N PHE A 119 3.23 3.73 2.18
CA PHE A 119 3.66 4.96 1.53
C PHE A 119 3.29 4.98 0.04
N ILE A 120 3.62 3.93 -0.70
CA ILE A 120 3.35 3.85 -2.15
C ILE A 120 1.85 3.89 -2.39
N SER A 121 1.08 3.06 -1.69
CA SER A 121 -0.36 2.95 -1.89
C SER A 121 -1.07 4.25 -1.51
N SER A 122 -0.71 4.88 -0.40
CA SER A 122 -1.31 6.13 0.06
C SER A 122 -0.97 7.32 -0.85
N SER A 123 0.27 7.38 -1.37
CA SER A 123 0.69 8.43 -2.31
C SER A 123 -0.10 8.35 -3.62
N VAL A 124 -0.24 7.15 -4.18
CA VAL A 124 -0.99 6.94 -5.42
C VAL A 124 -2.48 7.17 -5.20
N PHE A 125 -3.01 6.70 -4.07
CA PHE A 125 -4.40 6.92 -3.70
C PHE A 125 -4.70 8.42 -3.61
N TRP A 126 -3.88 9.19 -2.89
CA TRP A 126 -4.04 10.64 -2.77
C TRP A 126 -3.96 11.34 -4.13
N TYR A 127 -2.97 10.97 -4.95
CA TYR A 127 -2.79 11.58 -6.27
C TYR A 127 -4.03 11.39 -7.14
N VAL A 128 -4.60 10.19 -7.18
CA VAL A 128 -5.80 9.90 -8.00
C VAL A 128 -7.08 10.44 -7.36
N ALA A 129 -7.27 10.23 -6.06
CA ALA A 129 -8.52 10.56 -5.36
C ALA A 129 -8.69 12.07 -5.08
N VAL A 130 -7.58 12.81 -4.94
CA VAL A 130 -7.55 14.21 -4.49
C VAL A 130 -6.94 15.13 -5.52
N HIS A 131 -5.73 14.84 -6.02
CA HIS A 131 -4.99 15.80 -6.88
C HIS A 131 -5.51 15.83 -8.32
N LYS A 132 -5.88 14.67 -8.88
CA LYS A 132 -6.39 14.54 -10.26
C LYS A 132 -7.89 14.85 -10.40
N LYS A 133 -8.56 15.15 -9.29
CA LYS A 133 -10.01 15.37 -9.22
C LYS A 133 -10.37 16.79 -9.66
#